data_AF-A0A1I0SXE0-F1
#
_entry.id   AF-A0A1I0SXE0-F1
#
_cell.length_a   1.000
_cell.length_b   1.000
_cell.length_c   1.000
_cell.angle_alpha   90.00
_cell.angle_beta   90.00
_cell.angle_gamma   90.00
#
_symmetry.space_group_name_H-M   'P 1'
#
loop_
_entity.id
_entity.type
_entity.pdbx_description
1 polymer ?
#
loop_
_entity_poly.entity_id
_entity_poly.type
_entity_poly.pdbx_seq_one_letter_code
_entity_poly.pdbx_strand_id
1 'polypeptide(L)'
;MYHWLNKKVNNYILLVFVVLSTSAAFVWTSNEAGNLQKMISGSDNGYFKVLSNVNNVISFFIPIILLAFFNLTSRIVASILDLKLDLENLNLSIAYAFIPVLISVAAYSILLSNLDTGLLSEGASLSQLSEIYLFGKFTMRDYTYVGYVSWVLFFIIYSFNVNKRCEVELYKAFIICCTPTIIVLLIRALFA
;
A
#
# COMPACT_ATOMS: atom_id res chain seq x y z
N MET A 1 13.00 21.21 27.05
CA MET A 1 11.53 21.05 26.91
C MET A 1 11.03 21.31 25.48
N TYR A 2 11.37 22.45 24.87
CA TYR A 2 10.99 22.79 23.48
C TYR A 2 11.42 21.77 22.41
N HIS A 3 12.65 21.25 22.48
CA HIS A 3 13.17 20.31 21.47
C HIS A 3 12.43 18.94 21.47
N TRP A 4 12.00 18.47 22.64
CA TRP A 4 11.31 17.18 22.76
C TRP A 4 9.87 17.25 22.22
N LEU A 5 9.15 18.34 22.54
CA LEU A 5 7.84 18.64 21.97
C LEU A 5 7.91 18.72 20.44
N ASN A 6 8.94 19.39 19.91
CA ASN A 6 9.12 19.53 18.47
C ASN A 6 9.34 18.17 17.78
N LYS A 7 10.14 17.27 18.38
CA LYS A 7 10.36 15.91 17.84
C LYS A 7 9.08 15.08 17.81
N LYS A 8 8.31 15.09 18.90
CA LYS A 8 7.06 14.32 19.01
C LYS A 8 6.00 14.81 18.02
N VAL A 9 5.87 16.14 17.88
CA VAL A 9 4.97 16.74 16.89
C VAL A 9 5.39 16.38 15.46
N ASN A 10 6.68 16.47 15.14
CA ASN A 10 7.20 16.10 13.82
C ASN A 10 6.94 14.63 13.48
N ASN A 11 7.05 13.72 14.46
CA ASN A 11 6.72 12.32 14.32
C ASN A 11 5.24 12.11 13.92
N TYR A 12 4.30 12.75 14.62
CA TYR A 12 2.88 12.65 14.28
C TYR A 12 2.56 13.26 12.92
N ILE A 13 3.16 14.42 12.59
CA ILE A 13 3.00 15.03 11.28
C ILE A 13 3.47 14.08 10.19
N LEU A 14 4.63 13.43 10.36
CA LEU A 14 5.13 12.45 9.40
C LEU A 14 4.18 11.25 9.25
N LEU A 15 3.72 10.67 10.36
CA LEU A 15 2.78 9.55 10.35
C LEU A 15 1.51 9.92 9.56
N VAL A 16 0.89 11.05 9.91
CA VAL A 16 -0.34 11.53 9.26
C VAL A 16 -0.08 11.83 7.79
N PHE A 17 1.02 12.51 7.48
CA PHE A 17 1.39 12.85 6.11
C PHE A 17 1.57 11.61 5.24
N VAL A 18 2.33 10.60 5.69
CA VAL A 18 2.58 9.39 4.91
C VAL A 18 1.28 8.59 4.73
N VAL A 19 0.50 8.40 5.79
CA VAL A 19 -0.75 7.63 5.72
C VAL A 19 -1.76 8.31 4.80
N LEU A 20 -1.98 9.62 4.95
CA LEU A 20 -2.92 10.37 4.12
C LEU A 20 -2.45 10.47 2.67
N SER A 21 -1.15 10.67 2.43
CA SER A 21 -0.59 10.68 1.06
C SER A 21 -0.76 9.31 0.40
N THR A 22 -0.58 8.22 1.16
CA THR A 22 -0.80 6.86 0.66
C THR A 22 -2.28 6.66 0.34
N SER A 23 -3.19 7.05 1.23
CA SER A 23 -4.64 7.00 0.98
C SER A 23 -5.04 7.80 -0.26
N ALA A 24 -4.50 9.01 -0.43
CA ALA A 24 -4.74 9.83 -1.61
C ALA A 24 -4.24 9.16 -2.90
N ALA A 25 -3.05 8.55 -2.87
CA ALA A 25 -2.51 7.81 -4.02
C ALA A 25 -3.35 6.57 -4.37
N PHE A 26 -3.88 5.86 -3.37
CA PHE A 26 -4.81 4.74 -3.60
C PHE A 26 -6.14 5.22 -4.22
N VAL A 27 -6.69 6.34 -3.74
CA VAL A 27 -7.89 6.95 -4.34
C VAL A 27 -7.63 7.39 -5.76
N TRP A 28 -6.48 8.02 -6.02
CA TRP A 28 -6.10 8.43 -7.38
C TRP A 28 -6.01 7.21 -8.32
N THR A 29 -5.33 6.15 -7.89
CA THR A 29 -5.29 4.88 -8.64
C THR A 29 -6.69 4.33 -8.93
N SER A 30 -7.58 4.32 -7.93
CA SER A 30 -8.97 3.86 -8.08
C SER A 30 -9.75 4.70 -9.10
N ASN A 31 -9.58 6.02 -9.08
CA ASN A 31 -10.18 6.92 -10.06
C ASN A 31 -9.70 6.62 -11.48
N GLU A 32 -8.38 6.49 -11.69
CA GLU A 32 -7.84 6.21 -13.02
C GLU A 32 -8.28 4.83 -13.53
N ALA A 33 -8.31 3.82 -12.66
CA ALA A 33 -8.83 2.50 -13.02
C ALA A 33 -10.32 2.55 -13.40
N GLY A 34 -11.12 3.34 -12.68
CA GLY A 34 -12.53 3.57 -13.00
C GLY A 34 -12.72 4.28 -14.35
N ASN A 35 -11.92 5.31 -14.62
CA ASN A 35 -11.93 6.00 -15.91
C ASN A 35 -11.59 5.05 -17.06
N LEU A 36 -10.53 4.25 -16.91
CA LEU A 36 -10.12 3.26 -17.89
C LEU A 36 -11.24 2.22 -18.14
N GLN A 37 -11.85 1.70 -17.09
CA GLN A 37 -12.95 0.75 -17.21
C GLN A 37 -14.17 1.35 -17.92
N LYS A 38 -14.50 2.62 -17.65
CA LYS A 38 -15.57 3.34 -18.33
C LYS A 38 -15.33 3.45 -19.83
N MET A 39 -14.09 3.76 -20.24
CA MET A 39 -13.71 3.86 -21.65
C MET A 39 -13.84 2.51 -22.37
N ILE A 40 -13.39 1.41 -21.74
CA ILE A 40 -13.44 0.07 -22.34
C ILE A 40 -14.89 -0.44 -22.45
N SER A 41 -15.72 -0.14 -21.44
CA SER A 41 -17.07 -0.71 -21.33
C SER A 41 -18.14 0.07 -22.11
N GLY A 42 -17.79 1.24 -22.67
CA GLY A 42 -18.69 2.10 -23.46
C GLY A 42 -19.95 2.59 -22.75
N SER A 43 -20.11 2.33 -21.45
CA SER A 43 -21.37 2.50 -20.73
C SER A 43 -21.19 3.30 -19.44
N ASP A 44 -21.60 4.57 -19.48
CA ASP A 44 -21.73 5.43 -18.30
C ASP A 44 -23.09 5.20 -17.62
N ASN A 45 -23.29 4.01 -17.06
CA ASN A 45 -24.53 3.74 -16.33
C ASN A 45 -24.43 4.25 -14.87
N GLY A 46 -25.56 4.65 -14.28
CA GLY A 46 -25.59 5.19 -12.91
C GLY A 46 -25.06 4.20 -11.86
N TYR A 47 -25.15 2.90 -12.13
CA TYR A 47 -24.61 1.83 -11.29
C TYR A 47 -23.07 1.85 -11.25
N PHE A 48 -22.41 2.07 -12.38
CA PHE A 48 -20.96 2.19 -12.50
C PHE A 48 -20.44 3.37 -11.67
N LYS A 49 -21.15 4.51 -11.70
CA LYS A 49 -20.82 5.68 -10.88
C LYS A 49 -20.87 5.38 -9.39
N VAL A 50 -21.88 4.63 -8.94
CA VAL A 50 -21.99 4.21 -7.53
C VAL A 50 -20.84 3.27 -7.15
N LEU A 51 -20.56 2.25 -7.96
CA LEU A 51 -19.46 1.32 -7.70
C LEU A 51 -18.10 2.02 -7.66
N SER A 52 -17.82 2.93 -8.59
CA SER A 52 -16.57 3.71 -8.60
C SER A 52 -16.44 4.56 -7.34
N ASN A 53 -17.51 5.23 -6.90
CA ASN A 53 -17.49 6.00 -5.65
C ASN A 53 -17.26 5.12 -4.42
N VAL A 54 -17.92 3.96 -4.34
CA VAL A 54 -17.70 3.00 -3.25
C VAL A 54 -16.25 2.52 -3.26
N ASN A 55 -15.70 2.20 -4.43
CA ASN A 55 -14.30 1.76 -4.55
C ASN A 55 -13.34 2.85 -4.08
N ASN A 56 -13.57 4.12 -4.43
CA ASN A 56 -12.77 5.25 -3.95
C ASN A 56 -12.79 5.38 -2.43
N VAL A 57 -13.95 5.24 -1.80
CA VAL A 57 -14.07 5.27 -0.34
C VAL A 57 -13.28 4.11 0.28
N ILE A 58 -13.44 2.90 -0.25
CA ILE A 58 -12.69 1.73 0.22
C ILE A 58 -11.18 1.96 0.06
N SER A 59 -10.74 2.42 -1.11
CA SER A 59 -9.33 2.70 -1.44
C SER A 59 -8.71 3.73 -0.48
N PHE A 60 -9.46 4.75 -0.08
CA PHE A 60 -9.00 5.71 0.93
C PHE A 60 -8.69 5.04 2.28
N PHE A 61 -9.54 4.11 2.72
CA PHE A 61 -9.39 3.44 4.01
C PHE A 61 -8.36 2.31 4.02
N ILE A 62 -7.94 1.77 2.87
CA ILE A 62 -6.98 0.67 2.80
C ILE A 62 -5.69 0.94 3.61
N PRO A 63 -4.97 2.07 3.42
CA PRO A 63 -3.74 2.31 4.18
C PRO A 63 -3.97 2.48 5.69
N ILE A 64 -5.13 3.01 6.08
CA ILE A 64 -5.52 3.18 7.49
C ILE A 64 -5.77 1.80 8.12
N ILE A 65 -6.50 0.92 7.42
CA ILE A 65 -6.77 -0.44 7.87
C ILE A 65 -5.45 -1.23 7.95
N LEU A 66 -4.56 -1.09 6.98
CA LEU A 66 -3.26 -1.75 6.98
C LEU A 66 -2.38 -1.28 8.14
N LEU A 67 -2.35 0.04 8.43
CA LEU A 67 -1.65 0.57 9.60
C LEU A 67 -2.19 -0.06 10.89
N ALA A 68 -3.51 -0.09 11.07
CA ALA A 68 -4.14 -0.70 12.23
C ALA A 68 -3.83 -2.21 12.32
N PHE A 69 -3.88 -2.91 11.19
CA PHE A 69 -3.56 -4.33 11.09
C PHE A 69 -2.12 -4.62 11.50
N PHE A 70 -1.13 -3.95 10.92
CA PHE A 70 0.28 -4.14 11.26
C PHE A 70 0.57 -3.76 12.71
N ASN A 71 -0.02 -2.67 13.21
CA ASN A 71 0.13 -2.28 14.60
C ASN A 71 -0.39 -3.37 15.56
N LEU A 72 -1.64 -3.80 15.36
CA LEU A 72 -2.29 -4.79 16.23
C LEU A 72 -1.54 -6.11 16.20
N THR A 73 -1.26 -6.63 15.00
CA THR A 73 -0.64 -7.94 14.83
C THR A 73 0.81 -7.96 15.31
N SER A 74 1.60 -6.92 15.05
CA SER A 74 2.96 -6.83 15.58
C SER A 74 2.97 -6.77 17.11
N ARG A 75 1.99 -6.13 17.76
CA ARG A 75 1.85 -6.15 19.23
C ARG A 75 1.46 -7.53 19.76
N ILE A 76 0.59 -8.25 19.07
CA ILE A 76 0.24 -9.64 19.43
C ILE A 76 1.49 -10.53 19.37
N VAL A 77 2.22 -10.49 18.25
CA VAL A 77 3.45 -11.29 18.09
C VAL A 77 4.52 -10.88 19.10
N ALA A 78 4.69 -9.58 19.36
CA ALA A 78 5.61 -9.12 20.39
C ALA A 78 5.24 -9.60 21.78
N SER A 79 3.95 -9.65 22.12
CA SER A 79 3.47 -10.19 23.41
C SER A 79 3.78 -11.68 23.55
N ILE A 80 3.79 -12.45 22.46
CA ILE A 80 4.16 -13.87 22.47
C ILE A 80 5.68 -14.05 22.68
N LEU A 81 6.47 -13.06 22.25
CA LEU A 81 7.93 -13.04 22.41
C LEU A 81 8.40 -12.34 23.70
N ASP A 82 7.48 -12.03 24.62
CA ASP A 82 7.73 -11.28 25.85
C ASP A 82 8.38 -9.90 25.63
N LEU A 83 8.06 -9.26 24.49
CA LEU A 83 8.56 -7.94 24.12
C LEU A 83 7.49 -6.86 24.31
N LYS A 84 7.90 -5.72 24.87
CA LYS A 84 7.06 -4.51 24.94
C LYS A 84 7.44 -3.57 23.82
N LEU A 85 6.53 -3.39 22.85
CA LEU A 85 6.68 -2.40 21.79
C LEU A 85 5.97 -1.10 22.19
N ASP A 86 6.72 0.00 22.15
CA ASP A 86 6.14 1.33 22.27
C ASP A 86 5.25 1.65 21.05
N LEU A 87 4.05 2.17 21.31
CA LEU A 87 3.04 2.39 20.28
C LEU A 87 3.46 3.49 19.29
N GLU A 88 4.10 4.55 19.78
CA GLU A 88 4.56 5.66 18.95
C GLU A 88 5.66 5.19 17.99
N ASN A 89 6.68 4.50 18.53
CA ASN A 89 7.78 3.94 17.74
C ASN A 89 7.29 2.91 16.71
N LEU A 90 6.31 2.08 17.06
CA LEU A 90 5.73 1.11 16.14
C LEU A 90 5.00 1.78 14.99
N ASN A 91 4.13 2.76 15.28
CA ASN A 91 3.40 3.50 14.25
C ASN A 91 4.34 4.24 13.29
N LEU A 92 5.41 4.85 13.82
CA LEU A 92 6.42 5.49 12.99
C LEU A 92 7.16 4.48 12.12
N SER A 93 7.51 3.32 12.67
CA SER A 93 8.18 2.25 11.93
C SER A 93 7.33 1.79 10.74
N ILE A 94 6.02 1.63 10.94
CA ILE A 94 5.07 1.30 9.88
C ILE A 94 4.96 2.45 8.87
N ALA A 95 4.90 3.71 9.31
CA ALA A 95 4.85 4.86 8.41
C ALA A 95 6.07 4.95 7.49
N TYR A 96 7.29 4.79 8.02
CA TYR A 96 8.49 4.75 7.17
C TYR A 96 8.46 3.58 6.19
N ALA A 97 7.94 2.43 6.60
CA ALA A 97 7.80 1.27 5.74
C ALA A 97 6.77 1.48 4.60
N PHE A 98 5.77 2.35 4.79
CA PHE A 98 4.83 2.71 3.72
C PHE A 98 5.44 3.58 2.61
N ILE A 99 6.61 4.20 2.80
CA ILE A 99 7.20 5.11 1.79
C ILE A 99 7.44 4.40 0.43
N PRO A 100 8.07 3.22 0.34
CA PRO A 100 8.16 2.47 -0.93
C PRO A 100 6.80 2.15 -1.55
N VAL A 101 5.80 1.81 -0.72
CA VAL A 101 4.44 1.50 -1.19
C VAL A 101 3.77 2.76 -1.75
N LEU A 102 3.89 3.90 -1.06
CA LEU A 102 3.42 5.20 -1.53
C LEU A 102 4.04 5.56 -2.89
N ILE A 103 5.37 5.45 -3.02
CA ILE A 103 6.06 5.74 -4.28
C ILE A 103 5.57 4.82 -5.39
N SER A 104 5.42 3.52 -5.11
CA SER A 104 4.90 2.55 -6.07
C SER A 104 3.45 2.85 -6.46
N VAL A 105 2.56 3.17 -5.53
CA VAL A 105 1.16 3.46 -5.88
C VAL A 105 1.06 4.78 -6.66
N ALA A 106 1.79 5.81 -6.25
CA ALA A 106 1.80 7.10 -6.96
C ALA A 106 2.37 6.97 -8.38
N ALA A 107 3.47 6.24 -8.55
CA ALA A 107 4.03 5.98 -9.88
C ALA A 107 3.05 5.19 -10.75
N TYR A 108 2.27 4.26 -10.18
CA TYR A 108 1.22 3.55 -10.90
C TYR A 108 0.10 4.48 -11.35
N SER A 109 -0.34 5.40 -10.48
CA SER A 109 -1.37 6.39 -10.82
C SER A 109 -0.92 7.29 -11.97
N ILE A 110 0.33 7.77 -11.93
CA ILE A 110 0.92 8.57 -13.00
C ILE A 110 0.97 7.78 -14.30
N LEU A 111 1.34 6.50 -14.25
CA LEU A 111 1.36 5.62 -15.40
C LEU A 111 -0.04 5.45 -16.01
N LEU A 112 -1.04 5.14 -15.18
CA LEU A 112 -2.42 5.01 -15.60
C LEU A 112 -2.96 6.30 -16.24
N SER A 113 -2.65 7.45 -15.65
CA SER A 113 -3.11 8.76 -16.15
C SER A 113 -2.54 9.12 -17.53
N ASN A 114 -1.39 8.55 -17.89
CA ASN A 114 -0.69 8.80 -19.16
C ASN A 114 -0.93 7.70 -20.20
N LEU A 115 -1.87 6.79 -19.97
CA LEU A 115 -2.26 5.79 -20.97
C LEU A 115 -2.81 6.47 -22.22
N ASP A 116 -2.18 6.24 -23.36
CA ASP A 116 -2.71 6.66 -24.65
C ASP A 116 -3.90 5.78 -25.03
N THR A 117 -5.10 6.31 -24.79
CA THR A 117 -6.38 5.62 -25.01
C THR A 117 -6.72 5.49 -26.50
N GLY A 118 -5.92 6.07 -27.41
CA GLY A 118 -6.10 5.94 -28.86
C GLY A 118 -5.95 4.51 -29.40
N LEU A 119 -5.35 3.60 -28.62
CA LEU A 119 -5.18 2.18 -28.95
C LEU A 119 -6.32 1.28 -28.42
N LEU A 120 -7.21 1.82 -27.59
CA LEU A 120 -8.32 1.07 -27.00
C LEU A 120 -9.59 1.28 -27.84
N SER A 121 -9.73 0.49 -28.91
CA SER A 121 -11.02 0.39 -29.60
C SER A 121 -12.07 -0.27 -28.68
N GLU A 122 -13.33 0.11 -28.86
CA GLU A 122 -14.47 -0.54 -28.20
C GLU A 122 -14.37 -2.06 -28.38
N GLY A 123 -14.37 -2.82 -27.27
CA GLY A 123 -14.29 -4.29 -27.29
C GLY A 123 -12.88 -4.89 -27.16
N ALA A 124 -11.86 -4.12 -26.78
CA ALA A 124 -10.53 -4.66 -26.46
C ALA A 124 -10.62 -5.76 -25.36
N SER A 125 -9.94 -6.89 -25.59
CA SER A 125 -9.97 -8.03 -24.66
C SER A 125 -9.11 -7.79 -23.43
N LEU A 126 -9.44 -8.44 -22.31
CA LEU A 126 -8.69 -8.34 -21.05
C LEU A 126 -7.20 -8.76 -21.18
N SER A 127 -6.87 -9.60 -22.16
CA SER A 127 -5.48 -9.96 -22.47
C SER A 127 -4.72 -8.82 -23.15
N GLN A 128 -5.39 -8.02 -23.97
CA GLN A 128 -4.79 -6.84 -24.62
C GLN A 128 -4.50 -5.72 -23.61
N LEU A 129 -5.28 -5.62 -22.53
CA LEU A 129 -5.00 -4.70 -21.41
C LEU A 129 -3.67 -5.00 -20.71
N SER A 130 -3.27 -6.27 -20.65
CA SER A 130 -2.01 -6.68 -20.01
C SER A 130 -0.77 -6.34 -20.84
N GLU A 131 -0.95 -6.14 -22.15
CA GLU A 131 0.08 -5.80 -23.14
C GLU A 131 0.14 -4.30 -23.44
N ILE A 132 -0.66 -3.47 -22.75
CA ILE A 132 -0.56 -2.02 -22.94
C ILE A 132 0.80 -1.55 -22.43
N TYR A 133 1.55 -0.96 -23.36
CA TYR A 133 2.86 -0.38 -23.10
C TYR A 133 2.70 0.99 -22.46
N LEU A 134 3.07 1.08 -21.19
CA LEU A 134 3.23 2.32 -20.45
C LEU A 134 4.62 2.93 -20.78
N PHE A 135 4.64 4.22 -21.14
CA PHE A 135 5.85 4.95 -21.61
C PHE A 135 6.67 4.21 -22.69
N GLY A 136 6.00 3.43 -23.54
CA GLY A 136 6.64 2.72 -24.66
C GLY A 136 7.59 1.58 -24.29
N LYS A 137 7.74 1.21 -23.01
CA LYS A 137 8.66 0.14 -22.58
C LYS A 137 8.17 -0.77 -21.43
N PHE A 138 7.26 -0.32 -20.57
CA PHE A 138 6.84 -1.10 -19.40
C PHE A 138 5.41 -1.58 -19.56
N THR A 139 5.16 -2.87 -19.36
CA THR A 139 3.82 -3.44 -19.37
C THR A 139 3.16 -3.34 -17.99
N MET A 140 1.83 -3.45 -17.94
CA MET A 140 1.09 -3.59 -16.67
C MET A 140 1.58 -4.78 -15.82
N ARG A 141 2.05 -5.83 -16.50
CA ARG A 141 2.67 -7.00 -15.85
C ARG A 141 3.98 -6.64 -15.16
N ASP A 142 4.83 -5.83 -15.79
CA ASP A 142 6.08 -5.35 -15.18
C ASP A 142 5.79 -4.53 -13.91
N TYR A 143 4.70 -3.76 -13.95
CA TYR A 143 4.29 -2.98 -12.79
C TYR A 143 3.80 -3.83 -11.60
N THR A 144 3.23 -4.99 -11.88
CA THR A 144 2.88 -5.96 -10.83
C THR A 144 4.13 -6.40 -10.06
N TYR A 145 5.26 -6.62 -10.75
CA TYR A 145 6.53 -6.94 -10.11
C TYR A 145 7.09 -5.77 -9.31
N VAL A 146 6.97 -4.53 -9.81
CA VAL A 146 7.34 -3.31 -9.05
C VAL A 146 6.54 -3.23 -7.75
N GLY A 147 5.24 -3.53 -7.82
CA GLY A 147 4.38 -3.63 -6.64
C GLY A 147 4.89 -4.66 -5.63
N TYR A 148 5.23 -5.87 -6.08
CA TYR A 148 5.81 -6.89 -5.20
C TYR A 148 7.13 -6.46 -4.56
N VAL A 149 8.04 -5.85 -5.34
CA VAL A 149 9.30 -5.31 -4.82
C VAL A 149 9.05 -4.24 -3.76
N SER A 150 8.07 -3.35 -3.97
CA SER A 150 7.70 -2.31 -3.00
C SER A 150 7.23 -2.91 -1.65
N TRP A 151 6.48 -4.01 -1.69
CA TRP A 151 6.05 -4.73 -0.50
C TRP A 151 7.19 -5.47 0.20
N VAL A 152 8.13 -6.05 -0.56
CA VAL A 152 9.35 -6.63 0.04
C VAL A 152 10.16 -5.54 0.75
N LEU A 153 10.32 -4.37 0.12
CA LEU A 153 10.97 -3.21 0.74
C LEU A 153 10.23 -2.72 1.99
N PHE A 154 8.89 -2.74 1.98
CA PHE A 154 8.08 -2.45 3.17
C PHE A 154 8.53 -3.34 4.35
N PHE A 155 8.57 -4.66 4.19
CA PHE A 155 8.94 -5.56 5.29
C PHE A 155 10.39 -5.40 5.75
N ILE A 156 11.32 -5.16 4.81
CA ILE A 156 12.73 -4.90 5.13
C ILE A 156 12.85 -3.63 5.97
N ILE A 157 12.30 -2.51 5.47
CA ILE A 157 12.36 -1.21 6.16
C ILE A 157 11.63 -1.28 7.50
N TYR A 158 10.49 -1.98 7.56
CA TYR A 158 9.72 -2.15 8.79
C TYR A 158 10.56 -2.89 9.84
N SER A 159 11.17 -4.01 9.48
CA SER A 159 12.01 -4.82 10.37
C SER A 159 13.22 -4.03 10.89
N PHE A 160 13.91 -3.28 10.02
CA PHE A 160 15.02 -2.43 10.44
C PHE A 160 14.58 -1.28 11.35
N ASN A 161 13.42 -0.67 11.11
CA ASN A 161 12.91 0.39 11.97
C ASN A 161 12.47 -0.15 13.33
N VAL A 162 11.79 -1.30 13.39
CA VAL A 162 11.44 -1.95 14.65
C VAL A 162 12.71 -2.33 15.43
N ASN A 163 13.72 -2.89 14.77
CA ASN A 163 15.00 -3.20 15.41
C ASN A 163 15.64 -1.94 16.05
N LYS A 164 15.72 -0.84 15.30
CA LYS A 164 16.38 0.38 15.77
C LYS A 164 15.56 1.18 16.79
N ARG A 165 14.24 1.30 16.60
CA ARG A 165 13.37 2.18 17.39
C ARG A 165 12.80 1.50 18.62
N CYS A 166 12.58 0.19 18.55
CA CYS A 166 12.04 -0.59 19.66
C CYS A 166 13.13 -1.39 20.40
N GLU A 167 14.40 -1.23 20.01
CA GLU A 167 15.56 -1.90 20.63
C GLU A 167 15.41 -3.43 20.67
N VAL A 168 14.80 -4.00 19.63
CA VAL A 168 14.56 -5.44 19.49
C VAL A 168 15.61 -6.05 18.58
N GLU A 169 16.13 -7.24 18.90
CA GLU A 169 17.06 -7.99 18.04
C GLU A 169 16.48 -8.17 16.62
N LEU A 170 17.31 -8.04 15.58
CA LEU A 170 16.83 -7.96 14.19
C LEU A 170 15.99 -9.18 13.77
N TYR A 171 16.35 -10.38 14.21
CA TYR A 171 15.58 -11.60 13.90
C TYR A 171 14.19 -11.60 14.55
N LYS A 172 14.07 -11.11 15.80
CA LYS A 172 12.78 -10.94 16.48
C LYS A 172 11.94 -9.85 15.80
N ALA A 173 12.57 -8.75 15.39
CA ALA A 173 11.91 -7.70 14.62
C ALA A 173 11.36 -8.24 13.29
N PHE A 174 12.15 -9.06 12.59
CA PHE A 174 11.70 -9.72 11.36
C PHE A 174 10.50 -10.64 11.59
N ILE A 175 10.51 -11.45 12.65
CA ILE A 175 9.36 -12.29 13.04
C ILE A 175 8.12 -11.41 13.28
N ILE A 176 8.24 -10.37 14.12
CA ILE A 176 7.15 -9.43 14.42
C ILE A 176 6.55 -8.79 13.17
N CYS A 177 7.38 -8.45 12.19
CA CYS A 177 6.96 -7.74 10.98
C CYS A 177 6.36 -8.69 9.93
N CYS A 178 6.90 -9.90 9.79
CA CYS A 178 6.55 -10.82 8.70
C CYS A 178 5.49 -11.85 9.09
N THR A 179 5.42 -12.27 10.37
CA THR A 179 4.47 -13.28 10.84
C THR A 179 3.01 -13.00 10.46
N PRO A 180 2.47 -11.77 10.58
CA PRO A 180 1.08 -11.50 10.23
C PRO A 180 0.76 -11.85 8.77
N THR A 181 1.64 -11.45 7.85
CA THR A 181 1.50 -11.74 6.42
C THR A 181 1.68 -13.22 6.13
N ILE A 182 2.67 -13.87 6.76
CA ILE A 182 2.92 -15.30 6.60
C ILE A 182 1.69 -16.11 7.03
N ILE A 183 1.06 -15.76 8.16
CA ILE A 183 -0.18 -16.43 8.63
C ILE A 183 -1.29 -16.29 7.59
N VAL A 184 -1.52 -15.09 7.07
CA VAL A 184 -2.56 -14.86 6.03
C VAL A 184 -2.28 -15.68 4.78
N LEU A 185 -1.01 -15.75 4.34
CA LEU A 185 -0.61 -16.55 3.18
C LEU A 185 -0.77 -18.05 3.42
N LEU A 186 -0.44 -18.54 4.62
CA LEU A 186 -0.62 -19.94 4.99
C LEU A 186 -2.10 -20.32 5.03
N ILE A 187 -2.94 -19.50 5.66
CA ILE A 187 -4.40 -19.70 5.66
C ILE A 187 -4.90 -19.77 4.22
N ARG A 188 -4.52 -18.80 3.37
CA ARG A 188 -4.92 -18.81 1.98
C ARG A 188 -4.48 -20.08 1.25
N ALA A 189 -3.25 -20.56 1.46
CA ALA A 189 -2.75 -21.77 0.82
C ALA A 189 -3.43 -23.05 1.32
N LEU A 190 -3.91 -23.08 2.56
CA LEU A 190 -4.63 -24.22 3.13
C LEU A 190 -6.10 -24.29 2.68
N PHE A 191 -6.69 -23.16 2.31
CA PHE A 191 -8.10 -23.04 1.87
C PHE A 191 -8.25 -22.73 0.37
N ALA A 192 -7.18 -22.77 -0.41
CA ALA A 192 -7.17 -22.63 -1.87
C ALA A 192 -7.14 -24.01 -2.52
#